data_AF-G8LUF4-F1
#
_entry.id   AF-G8LUF4-F1
#
_cell.length_a   1.000
_cell.length_b   1.000
_cell.length_c   1.000
_cell.angle_alpha   90.00
_cell.angle_beta   90.00
_cell.angle_gamma   90.00
#
_symmetry.space_group_name_H-M   'P 1'
#
loop_
_entity.id
_entity.type
_entity.pdbx_description
1 polymer ?
#
loop_
_entity_poly.entity_id
_entity_poly.type
_entity_poly.pdbx_seq_one_letter_code
_entity_poly.pdbx_strand_id
1 'polypeptide(L)'
;MKQFRFERFKLYVLMVLVLTSFIQVGILWNYQNEGLPTNFLWNIFDNSSSKVPGDVGDYVKLFRVTATEGYDESHFIINEDHEYYAKLCNEAFYYLTNLLEGKNILSKQTYPEEYWGEIVVKKSFVYEFRTKINISTLSALLNVENIANQEFDGIYKMALLPRIDSNNNIGLYVYDGNKTYGFVLPFNKKGLSREKYNDILIALENNETYSYVVMNEWMGINKTPYKIKPDILIPRGSASEDFEDIICSVPQILQNIDTSTKDDLEKIAAKVLGNDKERLTWGIDLDKSIVFRNPSKSYKIHKDGLLEYKYLSQYDRADKGAEIEALEKAIDFIAQMADMVKGADIYLSGINSDKDGYYTFTFDYKVNQKPVSFLEYPVNTGNESFVNNAITINANKKKVLSCYWIVKEFSVGNNTLKIRTYPFDLLDDVFKKYDYLNFSNFSVKDVIISYEGKYSEREEHLKPVWVIETIDGRYYTVEMKEKKGE
;
A
#
# COMPACT_ATOMS: atom_id res chain seq x y z
N MET A 1 -13.63 -11.77 74.03
CA MET A 1 -14.22 -12.01 72.69
C MET A 1 -14.32 -10.77 71.78
N LYS A 2 -14.62 -9.56 72.28
CA LYS A 2 -14.68 -8.33 71.43
C LYS A 2 -13.33 -7.88 70.84
N GLN A 3 -12.23 -7.95 71.60
CA GLN A 3 -10.88 -7.60 71.11
C GLN A 3 -10.39 -8.50 69.96
N PHE A 4 -10.67 -9.81 70.04
CA PHE A 4 -10.24 -10.77 69.00
C PHE A 4 -10.95 -10.59 67.66
N ARG A 5 -12.22 -10.14 67.69
CA ARG A 5 -12.98 -9.76 66.47
C ARG A 5 -12.48 -8.45 65.87
N PHE A 6 -12.05 -7.51 66.71
CA PHE A 6 -11.50 -6.23 66.25
C PHE A 6 -10.12 -6.39 65.60
N GLU A 7 -9.27 -7.27 66.16
CA GLU A 7 -7.98 -7.65 65.56
C GLU A 7 -8.16 -8.38 64.21
N ARG A 8 -9.12 -9.30 64.11
CA ARG A 8 -9.45 -9.93 62.82
C ARG A 8 -9.98 -8.92 61.80
N PHE A 9 -10.81 -7.97 62.22
CA PHE A 9 -11.30 -6.91 61.34
C PHE A 9 -10.17 -6.02 60.81
N LYS A 10 -9.22 -5.60 61.67
CA LYS A 10 -8.01 -4.88 61.24
C LYS A 10 -7.18 -5.70 60.25
N LEU A 11 -7.03 -7.01 60.49
CA LEU A 11 -6.32 -7.90 59.57
C LEU A 11 -7.03 -7.97 58.20
N TYR A 12 -8.36 -8.09 58.18
CA TYR A 12 -9.14 -8.08 56.93
C TYR A 12 -9.01 -6.75 56.19
N VAL A 13 -9.08 -5.61 56.90
CA VAL A 13 -8.91 -4.28 56.30
C VAL A 13 -7.48 -4.12 55.75
N LEU A 14 -6.46 -4.59 56.47
CA LEU A 14 -5.07 -4.57 56.01
C LEU A 14 -4.89 -5.46 54.77
N MET A 15 -5.49 -6.65 54.76
CA MET A 15 -5.42 -7.58 53.64
C MET A 15 -6.08 -6.99 52.38
N VAL A 16 -7.23 -6.32 52.54
CA VAL A 16 -7.90 -5.59 51.47
C VAL A 16 -7.03 -4.41 50.99
N LEU A 17 -6.42 -3.65 51.88
CA LEU A 17 -5.51 -2.55 51.53
C LEU A 17 -4.28 -3.02 50.76
N VAL A 18 -3.70 -4.15 51.16
CA VAL A 18 -2.58 -4.77 50.43
C VAL A 18 -3.06 -5.24 49.05
N LEU A 19 -4.22 -5.89 48.97
CA LEU A 19 -4.78 -6.34 47.69
C LEU A 19 -5.09 -5.16 46.76
N THR A 20 -5.70 -4.09 47.28
CA THR A 20 -6.00 -2.88 46.49
C THR A 20 -4.72 -2.13 46.10
N SER A 21 -3.67 -2.16 46.92
CA SER A 21 -2.36 -1.61 46.53
C SER A 21 -1.72 -2.39 45.38
N PHE A 22 -1.80 -3.72 45.38
CA PHE A 22 -1.34 -4.53 44.24
C PHE A 22 -2.20 -4.32 42.99
N ILE A 23 -3.51 -4.14 43.15
CA ILE A 23 -4.41 -3.78 42.04
C ILE A 23 -4.07 -2.39 41.50
N GLN A 24 -3.82 -1.41 42.36
CA GLN A 24 -3.42 -0.06 41.94
C GLN A 24 -2.07 -0.06 41.22
N VAL A 25 -1.08 -0.81 41.72
CA VAL A 25 0.22 -0.99 41.05
C VAL A 25 0.05 -1.75 39.73
N GLY A 26 -0.78 -2.79 39.70
CA GLY A 26 -1.09 -3.54 38.48
C GLY A 26 -1.79 -2.69 37.42
N ILE A 27 -2.73 -1.83 37.82
CA ILE A 27 -3.38 -0.85 36.94
C ILE A 27 -2.34 0.15 36.43
N LEU A 28 -1.48 0.70 37.30
CA LEU A 28 -0.45 1.66 36.91
C LEU A 28 0.61 1.04 35.98
N TRP A 29 0.99 -0.22 36.20
CA TRP A 29 1.88 -0.99 35.33
C TRP A 29 1.22 -1.34 34.00
N ASN A 30 -0.08 -1.63 33.98
CA ASN A 30 -0.84 -1.77 32.74
C ASN A 30 -0.91 -0.43 31.98
N TYR A 31 -1.05 0.69 32.70
CA TYR A 31 -1.01 2.04 32.10
C TYR A 31 0.34 2.36 31.45
N GLN A 32 1.44 1.84 31.99
CA GLN A 32 2.80 2.15 31.52
C GLN A 32 3.37 1.10 30.54
N ASN A 33 2.95 -0.17 30.67
CA ASN A 33 3.52 -1.31 29.95
C ASN A 33 2.40 -2.24 29.45
N GLU A 34 1.91 -2.01 28.23
CA GLU A 34 1.11 -3.00 27.47
C GLU A 34 1.95 -4.23 27.02
N GLY A 35 2.87 -4.72 27.87
CA GLY A 35 3.87 -5.73 27.51
C GLY A 35 4.40 -6.60 28.66
N LEU A 36 3.83 -6.52 29.86
CA LEU A 36 4.13 -7.45 30.96
C LEU A 36 3.12 -8.61 31.02
N PRO A 37 3.51 -9.80 31.53
CA PRO A 37 2.72 -11.01 31.46
C PRO A 37 1.63 -11.05 32.55
N THR A 38 0.63 -10.17 32.46
CA THR A 38 -0.63 -10.28 33.24
C THR A 38 -1.74 -10.98 32.45
N ASN A 39 -1.41 -11.57 31.29
CA ASN A 39 -2.32 -12.29 30.39
C ASN A 39 -3.15 -13.41 31.06
N PHE A 40 -2.79 -13.86 32.25
CA PHE A 40 -3.53 -14.90 32.96
C PHE A 40 -4.89 -14.41 33.53
N LEU A 41 -4.99 -13.16 33.98
CA LEU A 41 -6.24 -12.63 34.56
C LEU A 41 -7.14 -11.92 33.54
N TRP A 42 -6.58 -11.50 32.39
CA TRP A 42 -7.29 -10.71 31.38
C TRP A 42 -7.97 -11.53 30.28
N ASN A 43 -7.57 -12.78 30.02
CA ASN A 43 -8.29 -13.67 29.08
C ASN A 43 -9.76 -13.93 29.46
N ILE A 44 -10.18 -13.60 30.68
CA ILE A 44 -11.56 -13.73 31.15
C ILE A 44 -12.35 -12.42 30.94
N PHE A 45 -11.68 -11.27 30.80
CA PHE A 45 -12.31 -9.94 30.68
C PHE A 45 -12.23 -9.33 29.26
N ASP A 46 -11.35 -9.82 28.38
CA ASP A 46 -11.15 -9.25 27.04
C ASP A 46 -12.15 -9.75 25.97
N ASN A 47 -13.20 -10.46 26.37
CA ASN A 47 -14.18 -11.07 25.48
C ASN A 47 -15.29 -10.12 24.96
N SER A 48 -15.16 -8.80 25.13
CA SER A 48 -16.26 -7.87 24.81
C SER A 48 -15.96 -6.78 23.78
N SER A 49 -14.95 -6.93 22.92
CA SER A 49 -14.84 -6.05 21.75
C SER A 49 -14.37 -6.82 20.51
N SER A 50 -15.29 -7.03 19.58
CA SER A 50 -14.99 -7.55 18.24
C SER A 50 -14.13 -6.52 17.48
N LYS A 51 -12.80 -6.64 17.56
CA LYS A 51 -11.93 -6.05 16.53
C LYS A 51 -12.28 -6.76 15.23
N VAL A 52 -12.63 -6.01 14.19
CA VAL A 52 -12.68 -6.57 12.83
C VAL A 52 -11.22 -6.68 12.40
N PRO A 53 -10.63 -7.89 12.34
CA PRO A 53 -9.27 -8.03 11.82
C PRO A 53 -9.28 -7.60 10.36
N GLY A 54 -8.30 -6.80 9.94
CA GLY A 54 -8.17 -6.47 8.53
C GLY A 54 -7.65 -7.69 7.75
N ASP A 55 -8.21 -7.97 6.59
CA ASP A 55 -7.70 -9.02 5.71
C ASP A 55 -6.49 -8.49 4.92
N VAL A 56 -5.42 -9.28 4.82
CA VAL A 56 -4.25 -8.96 4.00
C VAL A 56 -4.66 -8.71 2.56
N GLY A 57 -5.66 -9.45 2.05
CA GLY A 57 -6.17 -9.31 0.68
C GLY A 57 -6.83 -7.96 0.39
N ASP A 58 -7.30 -7.24 1.41
CA ASP A 58 -7.94 -5.92 1.23
C ASP A 58 -6.93 -4.82 0.91
N TYR A 59 -5.67 -5.00 1.29
CA TYR A 59 -4.61 -3.99 1.16
C TYR A 59 -3.45 -4.44 0.26
N VAL A 60 -3.15 -5.74 0.21
CA VAL A 60 -2.11 -6.30 -0.67
C VAL A 60 -2.74 -6.71 -1.99
N LYS A 61 -2.90 -5.72 -2.88
CA LYS A 61 -3.53 -5.88 -4.19
C LYS A 61 -2.48 -5.85 -5.31
N LEU A 62 -2.83 -6.49 -6.44
CA LEU A 62 -2.12 -6.25 -7.70
C LEU A 62 -2.32 -4.78 -8.10
N PHE A 63 -1.22 -4.10 -8.37
CA PHE A 63 -1.25 -2.71 -8.81
C PHE A 63 -1.69 -2.59 -10.26
N ARG A 64 -1.19 -3.49 -11.12
CA ARG A 64 -1.44 -3.48 -12.56
C ARG A 64 -1.46 -4.91 -13.11
N VAL A 65 -2.40 -5.16 -14.02
CA VAL A 65 -2.42 -6.35 -14.88
C VAL A 65 -2.27 -5.88 -16.31
N THR A 66 -1.35 -6.47 -17.06
CA THR A 66 -1.06 -6.08 -18.45
C THR A 66 -1.11 -7.30 -19.35
N ALA A 67 -1.69 -7.16 -20.54
CA ALA A 67 -1.75 -8.19 -21.56
C ALA A 67 -1.13 -7.68 -22.87
N THR A 68 -0.36 -8.53 -23.56
CA THR A 68 0.31 -8.19 -24.82
C THR A 68 0.49 -9.42 -25.73
N GLU A 69 0.44 -9.20 -27.05
CA GLU A 69 0.86 -10.18 -28.06
C GLU A 69 2.40 -10.24 -28.21
N GLY A 70 3.14 -9.27 -27.65
CA GLY A 70 4.59 -9.27 -27.54
C GLY A 70 5.26 -8.03 -28.12
N TYR A 71 6.46 -8.21 -28.67
CA TYR A 71 7.36 -7.14 -29.06
C TYR A 71 6.76 -6.25 -30.13
N ASP A 72 6.81 -4.92 -29.90
CA ASP A 72 6.24 -3.90 -30.78
C ASP A 72 4.71 -3.97 -30.95
N GLU A 73 4.02 -4.79 -30.15
CA GLU A 73 2.56 -4.89 -30.11
C GLU A 73 1.96 -4.02 -28.99
N SER A 74 0.65 -3.81 -29.04
CA SER A 74 -0.06 -3.03 -28.04
C SER A 74 -0.07 -3.77 -26.70
N HIS A 75 0.19 -3.03 -25.63
CA HIS A 75 0.05 -3.51 -24.26
C HIS A 75 -1.21 -2.91 -23.65
N PHE A 76 -2.12 -3.74 -23.12
CA PHE A 76 -3.37 -3.28 -22.52
C PHE A 76 -3.31 -3.43 -21.01
N ILE A 77 -3.70 -2.38 -20.30
CA ILE A 77 -3.89 -2.46 -18.85
C ILE A 77 -5.32 -2.95 -18.59
N ILE A 78 -5.43 -4.04 -17.85
CA ILE A 78 -6.70 -4.66 -17.47
C ILE A 78 -7.06 -4.16 -16.06
N ASN A 79 -8.04 -3.26 -15.99
CA ASN A 79 -8.53 -2.69 -14.72
C ASN A 79 -9.42 -3.69 -13.95
N GLU A 80 -9.63 -3.45 -12.65
CA GLU A 80 -10.39 -4.36 -11.77
C GLU A 80 -11.85 -4.55 -12.19
N ASP A 81 -12.44 -3.55 -12.86
CA ASP A 81 -13.79 -3.55 -13.40
C ASP A 81 -13.92 -4.22 -14.78
N HIS A 82 -12.80 -4.56 -15.43
CA HIS A 82 -12.82 -5.23 -16.73
C HIS A 82 -13.26 -6.70 -16.60
N GLU A 83 -14.10 -7.17 -17.54
CA GLU A 83 -14.63 -8.55 -17.55
C GLU A 83 -13.59 -9.68 -17.45
N TYR A 84 -12.34 -9.46 -17.89
CA TYR A 84 -11.27 -10.45 -17.86
C TYR A 84 -10.46 -10.42 -16.56
N TYR A 85 -10.53 -9.36 -15.77
CA TYR A 85 -9.64 -9.13 -14.64
C TYR A 85 -9.68 -10.29 -13.63
N ALA A 86 -10.87 -10.57 -13.07
CA ALA A 86 -11.03 -11.60 -12.06
C ALA A 86 -10.55 -12.98 -12.57
N LYS A 87 -10.82 -13.29 -13.84
CA LYS A 87 -10.41 -14.56 -14.45
C LYS A 87 -8.90 -14.67 -14.60
N LEU A 88 -8.24 -13.60 -15.04
CA LEU A 88 -6.78 -13.54 -15.18
C LEU A 88 -6.08 -13.60 -13.82
N CYS A 89 -6.60 -12.91 -12.81
CA CYS A 89 -6.07 -12.93 -11.45
C CYS A 89 -6.20 -14.33 -10.82
N ASN A 90 -7.35 -15.00 -11.00
CA ASN A 90 -7.54 -16.37 -10.52
C ASN A 90 -6.53 -17.36 -11.12
N GLU A 91 -6.20 -17.22 -12.41
CA GLU A 91 -5.15 -18.04 -13.03
C GLU A 91 -3.77 -17.73 -12.44
N ALA A 92 -3.41 -16.45 -12.29
CA ALA A 92 -2.15 -16.06 -11.66
C ALA A 92 -1.99 -16.64 -10.26
N PHE A 93 -3.01 -16.47 -9.42
CA PHE A 93 -3.02 -16.99 -8.06
C PHE A 93 -2.99 -18.52 -8.03
N TYR A 94 -3.67 -19.22 -8.94
CA TYR A 94 -3.57 -20.67 -9.06
C TYR A 94 -2.12 -21.13 -9.33
N TYR A 95 -1.42 -20.52 -10.29
CA TYR A 95 -0.04 -20.91 -10.60
C TYR A 95 0.94 -20.48 -9.50
N LEU A 96 0.72 -19.34 -8.84
CA LEU A 96 1.51 -18.95 -7.66
C LEU A 96 1.30 -19.92 -6.48
N THR A 97 0.07 -20.35 -6.21
CA THR A 97 -0.21 -21.36 -5.18
C THR A 97 0.53 -22.66 -5.48
N ASN A 98 0.45 -23.16 -6.72
CA ASN A 98 1.20 -24.35 -7.14
C ASN A 98 2.72 -24.16 -6.95
N LEU A 99 3.25 -22.98 -7.29
CA LEU A 99 4.65 -22.66 -7.11
C LEU A 99 5.05 -22.69 -5.63
N LEU A 100 4.29 -22.01 -4.76
CA LEU A 100 4.53 -21.97 -3.32
C LEU A 100 4.45 -23.37 -2.68
N GLU A 101 3.52 -24.21 -3.12
CA GLU A 101 3.39 -25.59 -2.64
C GLU A 101 4.38 -26.57 -3.30
N GLY A 102 5.16 -26.13 -4.29
CA GLY A 102 6.09 -26.97 -5.05
C GLY A 102 5.41 -28.03 -5.93
N LYS A 103 4.16 -27.80 -6.34
CA LYS A 103 3.35 -28.75 -7.11
C LYS A 103 3.41 -28.47 -8.60
N ASN A 104 3.41 -29.54 -9.41
CA ASN A 104 3.27 -29.48 -10.87
C ASN A 104 4.34 -28.65 -11.59
N ILE A 105 5.55 -28.54 -11.04
CA ILE A 105 6.68 -27.85 -11.67
C ILE A 105 7.42 -28.87 -12.55
N LEU A 106 7.41 -28.66 -13.87
CA LEU A 106 8.07 -29.54 -14.84
C LEU A 106 9.55 -29.17 -15.01
N SER A 107 9.87 -27.88 -14.99
CA SER A 107 11.23 -27.38 -14.99
C SER A 107 11.31 -26.01 -14.31
N LYS A 108 12.51 -25.65 -13.86
CA LYS A 108 12.83 -24.36 -13.24
C LYS A 108 14.19 -23.86 -13.68
N GLN A 109 14.35 -22.55 -13.79
CA GLN A 109 15.61 -21.90 -14.13
C GLN A 109 15.69 -20.48 -13.54
N THR A 110 16.88 -20.07 -13.12
CA THR A 110 17.15 -18.69 -12.65
C THR A 110 17.91 -17.90 -13.72
N TYR A 111 17.55 -16.64 -13.87
CA TYR A 111 18.09 -15.70 -14.84
C TYR A 111 18.46 -14.38 -14.15
N PRO A 112 19.40 -13.60 -14.73
CA PRO A 112 19.72 -12.26 -14.23
C PRO A 112 18.59 -11.26 -14.52
N GLU A 113 18.68 -10.05 -13.95
CA GLU A 113 17.66 -8.98 -14.05
C GLU A 113 17.26 -8.68 -15.50
N GLU A 114 18.25 -8.62 -16.40
CA GLU A 114 18.08 -8.20 -17.79
C GLU A 114 17.15 -9.12 -18.56
N TYR A 115 17.08 -10.40 -18.15
CA TYR A 115 16.21 -11.39 -18.77
C TYR A 115 14.72 -11.06 -18.59
N TRP A 116 14.35 -10.30 -17.54
CA TRP A 116 12.98 -9.81 -17.36
C TRP A 116 12.52 -8.98 -18.57
N GLY A 117 13.43 -8.19 -19.15
CA GLY A 117 13.17 -7.42 -20.36
C GLY A 117 12.81 -8.28 -21.56
N GLU A 118 13.35 -9.50 -21.66
CA GLU A 118 12.98 -10.44 -22.73
C GLU A 118 11.62 -11.11 -22.48
N ILE A 119 11.14 -11.12 -21.23
CA ILE A 119 9.86 -11.75 -20.86
C ILE A 119 8.69 -10.81 -21.14
N VAL A 120 8.81 -9.54 -20.75
CA VAL A 120 7.72 -8.56 -20.88
C VAL A 120 7.38 -8.23 -22.33
N VAL A 121 8.32 -8.44 -23.25
CA VAL A 121 8.15 -8.25 -24.70
C VAL A 121 7.73 -9.54 -25.43
N LYS A 122 7.41 -10.61 -24.70
CA LYS A 122 6.79 -11.82 -25.27
C LYS A 122 5.29 -11.77 -25.06
N LYS A 123 4.56 -12.57 -25.86
CA LYS A 123 3.14 -12.84 -25.63
C LYS A 123 2.90 -13.29 -24.20
N SER A 124 2.32 -12.41 -23.38
CA SER A 124 2.30 -12.60 -21.94
C SER A 124 1.19 -11.81 -21.25
N PHE A 125 0.89 -12.26 -20.03
CA PHE A 125 0.05 -11.58 -19.07
C PHE A 125 0.92 -11.27 -17.86
N VAL A 126 1.21 -9.98 -17.63
CA VAL A 126 2.08 -9.49 -16.57
C VAL A 126 1.23 -8.98 -15.41
N TYR A 127 1.62 -9.35 -14.20
CA TYR A 127 0.95 -8.98 -12.96
C TYR A 127 1.98 -8.31 -12.06
N GLU A 128 1.67 -7.10 -11.61
CA GLU A 128 2.61 -6.25 -10.89
C GLU A 128 2.06 -5.87 -9.52
N PHE A 129 2.90 -6.04 -8.49
CA PHE A 129 2.70 -5.40 -7.20
C PHE A 129 3.47 -4.07 -7.16
N ARG A 130 3.00 -3.10 -6.36
CA ARG A 130 3.68 -1.81 -6.23
C ARG A 130 5.02 -1.94 -5.47
N THR A 131 5.17 -3.00 -4.68
CA THR A 131 6.36 -3.31 -3.90
C THR A 131 6.62 -4.81 -3.86
N LYS A 132 7.84 -5.22 -3.49
CA LYS A 132 8.21 -6.63 -3.41
C LYS A 132 7.47 -7.28 -2.24
N ILE A 133 6.61 -8.25 -2.54
CA ILE A 133 5.86 -9.01 -1.54
C ILE A 133 6.66 -10.24 -1.17
N ASN A 134 7.06 -10.37 0.09
CA ASN A 134 7.81 -11.53 0.53
C ASN A 134 6.94 -12.80 0.54
N ILE A 135 7.58 -13.98 0.66
CA ILE A 135 6.88 -15.26 0.64
C ILE A 135 5.83 -15.39 1.75
N SER A 136 6.10 -14.91 2.96
CA SER A 136 5.15 -15.03 4.08
C SER A 136 3.86 -14.22 3.86
N THR A 137 3.99 -13.02 3.30
CA THR A 137 2.85 -12.18 2.94
C THR A 137 2.10 -12.78 1.76
N LEU A 138 2.82 -13.32 0.78
CA LEU A 138 2.20 -13.99 -0.36
C LEU A 138 1.45 -15.26 0.05
N SER A 139 2.00 -16.05 0.98
CA SER A 139 1.31 -17.23 1.50
C SER A 139 0.05 -16.87 2.29
N ALA A 140 0.06 -15.77 3.02
CA ALA A 140 -1.13 -15.26 3.70
C ALA A 140 -2.20 -14.84 2.67
N LEU A 141 -1.81 -14.06 1.66
CA LEU A 141 -2.69 -13.62 0.56
C LEU A 141 -3.34 -14.79 -0.19
N LEU A 142 -2.58 -15.86 -0.43
CA LEU A 142 -3.03 -17.04 -1.19
C LEU A 142 -3.60 -18.15 -0.31
N ASN A 143 -3.65 -17.95 1.02
CA ASN A 143 -4.05 -18.95 2.02
C ASN A 143 -3.31 -20.31 1.86
N VAL A 144 -1.99 -20.24 1.73
CA VAL A 144 -1.11 -21.41 1.57
C VAL A 144 -0.39 -21.73 2.88
N GLU A 145 -0.77 -22.83 3.53
CA GLU A 145 -0.16 -23.24 4.81
C GLU A 145 1.19 -23.95 4.63
N ASN A 146 1.34 -24.74 3.56
CA ASN A 146 2.50 -25.60 3.34
C ASN A 146 3.38 -25.04 2.23
N ILE A 147 4.38 -24.25 2.62
CA ILE A 147 5.30 -23.61 1.70
C ILE A 147 6.51 -24.53 1.45
N ALA A 148 6.74 -24.89 0.19
CA ALA A 148 7.96 -25.57 -0.25
C ALA A 148 9.15 -24.60 -0.21
N ASN A 149 10.37 -25.13 -0.14
CA ASN A 149 11.58 -24.32 -0.22
C ASN A 149 11.66 -23.62 -1.59
N GLN A 150 11.49 -22.30 -1.59
CA GLN A 150 11.57 -21.46 -2.78
C GLN A 150 13.00 -20.94 -2.99
N GLU A 151 13.36 -20.69 -4.26
CA GLU A 151 14.67 -20.12 -4.64
C GLU A 151 14.68 -18.58 -4.61
N PHE A 152 13.50 -17.98 -4.53
CA PHE A 152 13.28 -16.54 -4.37
C PHE A 152 12.75 -16.29 -2.95
N ASP A 153 12.82 -15.04 -2.50
CA ASP A 153 12.37 -14.58 -1.17
C ASP A 153 11.12 -13.67 -1.25
N GLY A 154 10.74 -13.25 -2.45
CA GLY A 154 9.54 -12.48 -2.72
C GLY A 154 9.28 -12.22 -4.20
N ILE A 155 8.16 -11.56 -4.50
CA ILE A 155 7.68 -11.28 -5.84
C ILE A 155 7.39 -9.78 -5.96
N TYR A 156 8.02 -9.13 -6.94
CA TYR A 156 7.67 -7.78 -7.36
C TYR A 156 6.69 -7.82 -8.54
N LYS A 157 7.01 -8.64 -9.55
CA LYS A 157 6.15 -8.88 -10.72
C LYS A 157 6.16 -10.35 -11.09
N MET A 158 5.16 -10.78 -11.83
CA MET A 158 5.15 -12.09 -12.47
C MET A 158 4.56 -12.02 -13.87
N ALA A 159 4.91 -12.98 -14.73
CA ALA A 159 4.36 -13.11 -16.07
C ALA A 159 3.90 -14.54 -16.33
N LEU A 160 2.71 -14.67 -16.91
CA LEU A 160 2.20 -15.91 -17.48
C LEU A 160 2.35 -15.88 -19.00
N LEU A 161 3.11 -16.83 -19.54
CA LEU A 161 3.34 -16.99 -20.97
C LEU A 161 2.55 -18.23 -21.45
N PRO A 162 1.41 -18.06 -22.13
CA PRO A 162 0.55 -19.18 -22.56
C PRO A 162 1.18 -20.06 -23.65
N ARG A 163 2.37 -19.67 -24.14
CA ARG A 163 3.15 -20.44 -25.11
C ARG A 163 4.64 -20.28 -24.86
N ILE A 164 5.23 -21.31 -24.25
CA ILE A 164 6.68 -21.44 -24.07
C ILE A 164 7.28 -22.62 -24.85
N ASP A 165 6.45 -23.60 -25.18
CA ASP A 165 6.84 -24.80 -25.93
C ASP A 165 5.65 -25.34 -26.75
N SER A 166 5.92 -26.39 -27.53
CA SER A 166 4.91 -27.13 -28.28
C SER A 166 4.03 -28.02 -27.38
N ASN A 167 4.46 -28.30 -26.16
CA ASN A 167 3.88 -29.31 -25.27
C ASN A 167 2.81 -28.72 -24.33
N ASN A 168 1.81 -28.00 -24.86
CA ASN A 168 0.69 -27.42 -24.10
C ASN A 168 0.99 -27.10 -22.62
N ASN A 169 2.07 -26.36 -22.39
CA ASN A 169 2.51 -25.89 -21.08
C ASN A 169 2.43 -24.37 -21.03
N ILE A 170 2.41 -23.84 -19.81
CA ILE A 170 2.46 -22.42 -19.51
C ILE A 170 3.78 -22.09 -18.81
N GLY A 171 4.38 -20.96 -19.19
CA GLY A 171 5.52 -20.40 -18.49
C GLY A 171 5.06 -19.47 -17.39
N LEU A 172 5.53 -19.68 -16.17
CA LEU A 172 5.41 -18.73 -15.07
C LEU A 172 6.78 -18.14 -14.81
N TYR A 173 6.91 -16.81 -14.92
CA TYR A 173 8.13 -16.10 -14.59
C TYR A 173 7.86 -15.20 -13.39
N VAL A 174 8.71 -15.30 -12.37
CA VAL A 174 8.67 -14.47 -11.17
C VAL A 174 9.86 -13.53 -11.20
N TYR A 175 9.64 -12.24 -10.98
CA TYR A 175 10.67 -11.22 -10.88
C TYR A 175 10.64 -10.61 -9.48
N ASP A 176 11.77 -10.69 -8.77
CA ASP A 176 11.90 -10.22 -7.37
C ASP A 176 12.43 -8.77 -7.26
N GLY A 177 12.67 -8.10 -8.40
CA GLY A 177 13.30 -6.78 -8.49
C GLY A 177 14.80 -6.81 -8.85
N ASN A 178 15.44 -7.97 -8.73
CA ASN A 178 16.86 -8.20 -9.00
C ASN A 178 17.14 -9.42 -9.91
N LYS A 179 16.32 -10.47 -9.82
CA LYS A 179 16.47 -11.72 -10.56
C LYS A 179 15.13 -12.18 -11.09
N THR A 180 15.18 -12.97 -12.16
CA THR A 180 14.02 -13.62 -12.76
C THR A 180 14.11 -15.12 -12.57
N TYR A 181 13.02 -15.74 -12.12
CA TYR A 181 12.89 -17.17 -11.89
C TYR A 181 11.82 -17.70 -12.84
N GLY A 182 12.21 -18.54 -13.80
CA GLY A 182 11.31 -19.13 -14.78
C GLY A 182 10.91 -20.55 -14.37
N PHE A 183 9.63 -20.85 -14.54
CA PHE A 183 9.01 -22.13 -14.23
C PHE A 183 8.15 -22.58 -15.39
N VAL A 184 8.14 -23.89 -15.65
CA VAL A 184 7.27 -24.52 -16.65
C VAL A 184 6.26 -25.39 -15.93
N LEU A 185 4.97 -25.13 -16.16
CA LEU A 185 3.87 -25.84 -15.53
C LEU A 185 2.88 -26.34 -16.60
N PRO A 186 2.14 -27.43 -16.35
CA PRO A 186 1.00 -27.79 -17.18
C PRO A 186 -0.13 -26.77 -17.00
N PHE A 187 -0.96 -26.58 -18.03
CA PHE A 187 -2.15 -25.72 -17.93
C PHE A 187 -3.12 -26.21 -16.84
N ASN A 188 -3.76 -25.27 -16.17
CA ASN A 188 -4.88 -25.51 -15.28
C ASN A 188 -6.05 -26.15 -16.05
N LYS A 189 -6.37 -27.42 -15.74
CA LYS A 189 -7.44 -28.17 -16.41
C LYS A 189 -8.82 -27.51 -16.29
N LYS A 190 -9.05 -26.73 -15.23
CA LYS A 190 -10.31 -26.00 -14.99
C LYS A 190 -10.20 -24.51 -15.31
N GLY A 191 -9.03 -24.07 -15.75
CA GLY A 191 -8.66 -22.68 -15.94
C GLY A 191 -8.77 -22.21 -17.39
N LEU A 192 -7.92 -21.27 -17.75
CA LEU A 192 -7.82 -20.77 -19.12
C LEU A 192 -7.04 -21.75 -19.97
N SER A 193 -7.60 -22.13 -21.13
CA SER A 193 -6.82 -22.82 -22.16
C SER A 193 -5.96 -21.81 -22.93
N ARG A 194 -4.95 -22.31 -23.65
CA ARG A 194 -4.13 -21.50 -24.56
C ARG A 194 -4.97 -20.69 -25.54
N GLU A 195 -5.99 -21.30 -26.12
CA GLU A 195 -6.91 -20.65 -27.06
C GLU A 195 -7.67 -19.52 -26.38
N LYS A 196 -8.11 -19.71 -25.13
CA LYS A 196 -8.83 -18.67 -24.39
C LYS A 196 -7.94 -17.48 -24.04
N TYR A 197 -6.65 -17.68 -23.78
CA TYR A 197 -5.71 -16.56 -23.66
C TYR A 197 -5.58 -15.78 -24.97
N ASN A 198 -5.54 -16.47 -26.12
CA ASN A 198 -5.52 -15.80 -27.43
C ASN A 198 -6.82 -15.06 -27.71
N ASP A 199 -7.98 -15.66 -27.39
CA ASP A 199 -9.29 -15.02 -27.56
C ASP A 199 -9.35 -13.70 -26.79
N ILE A 200 -8.81 -13.65 -25.56
CA ILE A 200 -8.75 -12.43 -24.74
C ILE A 200 -7.91 -11.36 -25.45
N LEU A 201 -6.72 -11.68 -25.94
CA LEU A 201 -5.86 -10.71 -26.63
C LEU A 201 -6.52 -10.19 -27.91
N ILE A 202 -7.12 -11.07 -28.72
CA ILE A 202 -7.88 -10.66 -29.90
C ILE A 202 -9.03 -9.72 -29.52
N ALA A 203 -9.73 -9.99 -28.41
CA ALA A 203 -10.81 -9.14 -27.95
C ALA A 203 -10.30 -7.75 -27.52
N LEU A 204 -9.18 -7.69 -26.79
CA LEU A 204 -8.56 -6.43 -26.37
C LEU A 204 -8.17 -5.58 -27.59
N GLU A 205 -7.49 -6.16 -28.57
CA GLU A 205 -7.07 -5.48 -29.80
C GLU A 205 -8.21 -4.86 -30.59
N ASN A 206 -9.39 -5.49 -30.55
CA ASN A 206 -10.56 -5.04 -31.30
C ASN A 206 -11.41 -4.02 -30.54
N ASN A 207 -11.40 -4.05 -29.20
CA ASN A 207 -12.34 -3.29 -28.37
C ASN A 207 -11.67 -2.13 -27.63
N GLU A 208 -10.39 -2.27 -27.26
CA GLU A 208 -9.68 -1.26 -26.50
C GLU A 208 -9.11 -0.18 -27.41
N THR A 209 -9.38 1.07 -27.05
CA THR A 209 -8.94 2.23 -27.83
C THR A 209 -7.65 2.86 -27.31
N TYR A 210 -7.22 2.43 -26.13
CA TYR A 210 -6.06 2.97 -25.44
C TYR A 210 -5.07 1.85 -25.09
N SER A 211 -3.83 2.00 -25.54
CA SER A 211 -2.79 1.00 -25.33
C SER A 211 -1.46 1.65 -24.97
N TYR A 212 -0.56 0.80 -24.50
CA TYR A 212 0.77 1.13 -24.03
C TYR A 212 1.83 0.41 -24.88
N VAL A 213 3.07 0.81 -24.70
CA VAL A 213 4.26 0.16 -25.25
C VAL A 213 5.34 0.16 -24.16
N VAL A 214 6.23 -0.83 -24.18
CA VAL A 214 7.39 -0.81 -23.28
C VAL A 214 8.35 0.30 -23.76
N MET A 215 8.70 1.20 -22.85
CA MET A 215 9.52 2.39 -23.12
C MET A 215 10.85 2.01 -23.78
N ASN A 216 11.46 0.89 -23.38
CA ASN A 216 12.71 0.41 -23.98
C ASN A 216 12.55 -0.13 -25.41
N GLU A 217 11.40 -0.68 -25.78
CA GLU A 217 11.11 -1.06 -27.17
C GLU A 217 11.03 0.20 -28.03
N TRP A 218 10.30 1.19 -27.54
CA TRP A 218 10.00 2.42 -28.27
C TRP A 218 11.20 3.36 -28.40
N MET A 219 11.99 3.52 -27.34
CA MET A 219 13.21 4.35 -27.36
C MET A 219 14.43 3.61 -27.92
N GLY A 220 14.35 2.29 -28.04
CA GLY A 220 15.45 1.40 -28.41
C GLY A 220 16.35 1.06 -27.22
N ILE A 221 16.46 -0.24 -26.93
CA ILE A 221 17.30 -0.80 -25.87
C ILE A 221 18.74 -0.27 -26.00
N ASN A 222 19.30 0.24 -24.90
CA ASN A 222 20.66 0.80 -24.80
C ASN A 222 20.93 2.05 -25.67
N LYS A 223 19.90 2.72 -26.21
CA LYS A 223 20.06 3.99 -26.95
C LYS A 223 19.84 5.22 -26.10
N THR A 224 19.37 5.05 -24.86
CA THR A 224 19.15 6.17 -23.93
C THR A 224 20.41 6.46 -23.11
N PRO A 225 20.76 7.74 -22.87
CA PRO A 225 21.95 8.10 -22.11
C PRO A 225 21.80 7.92 -20.58
N TYR A 226 20.63 7.43 -20.12
CA TYR A 226 20.30 7.14 -18.73
C TYR A 226 19.72 5.73 -18.58
N LYS A 227 19.76 5.20 -17.36
CA LYS A 227 19.26 3.86 -17.02
C LYS A 227 17.74 3.86 -16.89
N ILE A 228 17.08 2.92 -17.57
CA ILE A 228 15.64 2.68 -17.52
C ILE A 228 15.42 1.22 -17.15
N LYS A 229 14.52 0.93 -16.20
CA LYS A 229 14.08 -0.45 -15.93
C LYS A 229 13.42 -1.06 -17.18
N PRO A 230 13.54 -2.37 -17.41
CA PRO A 230 13.29 -2.96 -18.72
C PRO A 230 11.81 -3.02 -19.16
N ASP A 231 10.87 -2.77 -18.25
CA ASP A 231 9.45 -3.10 -18.38
C ASP A 231 8.52 -1.90 -18.13
N ILE A 232 9.05 -0.68 -18.21
CA ILE A 232 8.27 0.54 -18.00
C ILE A 232 7.29 0.72 -19.16
N LEU A 233 6.01 0.87 -18.84
CA LEU A 233 4.96 1.13 -19.83
C LEU A 233 4.74 2.63 -20.00
N ILE A 234 4.63 3.06 -21.25
CA ILE A 234 4.22 4.41 -21.63
C ILE A 234 3.09 4.32 -22.67
N PRO A 235 2.18 5.30 -22.76
CA PRO A 235 1.11 5.27 -23.76
C PRO A 235 1.64 5.16 -25.18
N ARG A 236 0.94 4.39 -26.02
CA ARG A 236 1.28 4.23 -27.43
C ARG A 236 0.68 5.37 -28.24
N GLY A 237 1.55 6.15 -28.90
CA GLY A 237 1.16 7.19 -29.85
C GLY A 237 0.67 8.49 -29.22
N SER A 238 0.07 9.37 -30.03
CA SER A 238 -0.48 10.67 -29.60
C SER A 238 -1.97 10.57 -29.29
N ALA A 239 -2.29 9.70 -28.33
CA ALA A 239 -3.65 9.52 -27.86
C ALA A 239 -4.09 10.68 -26.95
N SER A 240 -5.40 10.77 -26.76
CA SER A 240 -6.00 11.51 -25.66
C SER A 240 -6.88 10.56 -24.87
N GLU A 241 -6.76 10.60 -23.56
CA GLU A 241 -7.57 9.82 -22.63
C GLU A 241 -8.47 10.78 -21.85
N ASP A 242 -9.67 10.31 -21.54
CA ASP A 242 -10.63 11.04 -20.72
C ASP A 242 -10.36 10.73 -19.24
N PHE A 243 -10.09 11.77 -18.46
CA PHE A 243 -9.86 11.68 -17.02
C PHE A 243 -11.03 12.29 -16.27
N GLU A 244 -11.46 11.61 -15.22
CA GLU A 244 -12.50 12.12 -14.34
C GLU A 244 -11.99 13.30 -13.51
N ASP A 245 -12.87 14.25 -13.21
CA ASP A 245 -12.58 15.34 -12.28
C ASP A 245 -12.65 14.81 -10.84
N ILE A 246 -11.52 14.44 -10.24
CA ILE A 246 -11.50 13.92 -8.87
C ILE A 246 -11.45 15.07 -7.87
N ILE A 247 -12.47 15.16 -7.03
CA ILE A 247 -12.56 16.14 -5.95
C ILE A 247 -12.00 15.51 -4.69
N CYS A 248 -11.03 16.17 -4.07
CA CYS A 248 -10.38 15.75 -2.83
C CYS A 248 -10.62 16.80 -1.75
N SER A 249 -11.08 16.36 -0.58
CA SER A 249 -11.36 17.26 0.53
C SER A 249 -10.96 16.64 1.87
N VAL A 250 -10.72 17.49 2.88
CA VAL A 250 -10.58 17.01 4.26
C VAL A 250 -11.94 16.46 4.71
N PRO A 251 -12.01 15.30 5.41
CA PRO A 251 -13.30 14.74 5.80
C PRO A 251 -14.19 15.74 6.55
N GLN A 252 -15.50 15.77 6.27
CA GLN A 252 -16.42 16.74 6.87
C GLN A 252 -16.43 16.72 8.40
N ILE A 253 -16.21 15.55 9.00
CA ILE A 253 -16.09 15.39 10.46
C ILE A 253 -14.90 16.18 11.03
N LEU A 254 -13.87 16.44 10.22
CA LEU A 254 -12.69 17.22 10.60
C LEU A 254 -12.82 18.71 10.25
N GLN A 255 -13.58 19.06 9.20
CA GLN A 255 -13.79 20.45 8.80
C GLN A 255 -14.70 21.24 9.74
N ASN A 256 -15.78 20.61 10.23
CA ASN A 256 -16.86 21.29 10.96
C ASN A 256 -16.72 21.24 12.48
N ILE A 257 -15.51 21.00 12.99
CA ILE A 257 -15.29 20.82 14.43
C ILE A 257 -15.39 22.17 15.14
N ASP A 258 -16.36 22.30 16.03
CA ASP A 258 -16.28 23.30 17.08
C ASP A 258 -15.39 22.78 18.21
N THR A 259 -14.10 23.15 18.15
CA THR A 259 -13.10 22.76 19.15
C THR A 259 -13.38 23.32 20.55
N SER A 260 -14.38 24.20 20.71
CA SER A 260 -14.83 24.69 22.02
C SER A 260 -15.86 23.78 22.71
N THR A 261 -16.39 22.77 22.00
CA THR A 261 -17.41 21.85 22.53
C THR A 261 -16.85 20.44 22.75
N LYS A 262 -17.24 19.82 23.87
CA LYS A 262 -16.78 18.48 24.24
C LYS A 262 -17.36 17.37 23.36
N ASP A 263 -18.61 17.54 22.89
CA ASP A 263 -19.33 16.52 22.12
C ASP A 263 -18.68 16.22 20.77
N ASP A 264 -18.24 17.23 20.02
CA ASP A 264 -17.62 17.04 18.71
C ASP A 264 -16.22 16.40 18.81
N LEU A 265 -15.46 16.77 19.84
CA LEU A 265 -14.18 16.14 20.16
C LEU A 265 -14.36 14.69 20.58
N GLU A 266 -15.42 14.34 21.30
CA GLU A 266 -15.73 12.95 21.64
C GLU A 266 -16.14 12.09 20.44
N LYS A 267 -16.80 12.66 19.43
CA LYS A 267 -17.13 11.95 18.18
C LYS A 267 -15.87 11.61 17.39
N ILE A 268 -14.93 12.54 17.31
CA ILE A 268 -13.65 12.31 16.64
C ILE A 268 -12.79 11.34 17.43
N ALA A 269 -12.74 11.50 18.75
CA ALA A 269 -12.09 10.54 19.62
C ALA A 269 -12.63 9.12 19.41
N ALA A 270 -13.95 8.97 19.32
CA ALA A 270 -14.56 7.65 19.06
C ALA A 270 -14.11 7.05 17.71
N LYS A 271 -14.01 7.87 16.66
CA LYS A 271 -13.58 7.41 15.33
C LYS A 271 -12.09 7.12 15.22
N VAL A 272 -11.25 7.99 15.78
CA VAL A 272 -9.79 7.91 15.65
C VAL A 272 -9.18 6.95 16.66
N LEU A 273 -9.79 6.86 17.86
CA LEU A 273 -9.24 6.12 18.99
C LEU A 273 -9.99 4.81 19.25
N GLY A 274 -11.14 4.60 18.62
CA GLY A 274 -11.97 3.41 18.83
C GLY A 274 -12.17 3.10 20.32
N ASN A 275 -11.71 1.92 20.73
CA ASN A 275 -11.81 1.43 22.11
C ASN A 275 -10.94 2.20 23.12
N ASP A 276 -9.98 3.01 22.67
CA ASP A 276 -9.10 3.81 23.54
C ASP A 276 -9.62 5.21 23.84
N LYS A 277 -10.79 5.58 23.29
CA LYS A 277 -11.47 6.87 23.51
C LYS A 277 -11.48 7.30 24.98
N GLU A 278 -11.79 6.39 25.89
CA GLU A 278 -11.95 6.70 27.33
C GLU A 278 -10.63 6.90 28.07
N ARG A 279 -9.50 6.52 27.46
CA ARG A 279 -8.17 6.51 28.11
C ARG A 279 -7.30 7.69 27.72
N LEU A 280 -7.78 8.59 26.86
CA LEU A 280 -7.01 9.67 26.25
C LEU A 280 -7.52 11.03 26.72
N THR A 281 -6.59 11.87 27.16
CA THR A 281 -6.85 13.30 27.40
C THR A 281 -6.74 14.05 26.08
N TRP A 282 -7.55 15.08 25.89
CA TRP A 282 -7.51 15.89 24.66
C TRP A 282 -7.12 17.34 24.95
N GLY A 283 -6.63 18.01 23.90
CA GLY A 283 -6.30 19.42 23.92
C GLY A 283 -6.18 19.97 22.50
N ILE A 284 -6.10 21.29 22.41
CA ILE A 284 -5.84 22.01 21.15
C ILE A 284 -4.44 22.59 21.26
N ASP A 285 -3.60 22.32 20.26
CA ASP A 285 -2.24 22.87 20.19
C ASP A 285 -2.27 24.29 19.58
N LEU A 286 -1.14 25.01 19.62
CA LEU A 286 -1.05 26.40 19.16
C LEU A 286 -1.39 26.57 17.67
N ASP A 287 -1.10 25.54 16.87
CA ASP A 287 -1.43 25.44 15.45
C ASP A 287 -2.91 25.08 15.17
N LYS A 288 -3.75 25.02 16.22
CA LYS A 288 -5.16 24.61 16.18
C LYS A 288 -5.38 23.16 15.77
N SER A 289 -4.35 22.31 15.82
CA SER A 289 -4.50 20.87 15.71
C SER A 289 -5.12 20.29 16.99
N ILE A 290 -5.78 19.14 16.82
CA ILE A 290 -6.41 18.41 17.93
C ILE A 290 -5.47 17.31 18.38
N VAL A 291 -5.12 17.32 19.66
CA VAL A 291 -4.19 16.35 20.25
C VAL A 291 -4.95 15.47 21.23
N PHE A 292 -4.90 14.16 21.02
CA PHE A 292 -5.31 13.15 22.00
C PHE A 292 -4.08 12.44 22.55
N ARG A 293 -3.91 12.35 23.87
CA ARG A 293 -2.73 11.74 24.48
C ARG A 293 -3.02 11.05 25.81
N ASN A 294 -2.27 9.98 26.05
CA ASN A 294 -2.12 9.32 27.34
C ASN A 294 -0.62 9.06 27.58
N PRO A 295 -0.22 8.42 28.70
CA PRO A 295 1.19 8.16 28.96
C PRO A 295 1.90 7.31 27.89
N SER A 296 1.17 6.52 27.10
CA SER A 296 1.71 5.50 26.19
C SER A 296 1.62 5.88 24.72
N LYS A 297 0.68 6.75 24.31
CA LYS A 297 0.47 7.14 22.91
C LYS A 297 -0.12 8.53 22.76
N SER A 298 0.13 9.14 21.60
CA SER A 298 -0.45 10.40 21.17
C SER A 298 -0.97 10.31 19.74
N TYR A 299 -2.09 10.97 19.50
CA TYR A 299 -2.65 11.27 18.19
C TYR A 299 -2.70 12.78 18.02
N LYS A 300 -2.29 13.31 16.87
CA LYS A 300 -2.40 14.72 16.51
C LYS A 300 -3.08 14.81 15.15
N ILE A 301 -4.16 15.58 15.06
CA ILE A 301 -4.94 15.75 13.83
C ILE A 301 -4.87 17.21 13.42
N HIS A 302 -4.31 17.45 12.25
CA HIS A 302 -4.15 18.76 11.64
C HIS A 302 -5.35 19.10 10.76
N LYS A 303 -5.50 20.39 10.47
CA LYS A 303 -6.64 20.93 9.72
C LYS A 303 -6.67 20.55 8.24
N ASP A 304 -5.50 20.25 7.69
CA ASP A 304 -5.29 19.77 6.34
C ASP A 304 -5.63 18.27 6.17
N GLY A 305 -6.00 17.58 7.25
CA GLY A 305 -6.29 16.15 7.28
C GLY A 305 -5.10 15.27 7.63
N LEU A 306 -3.92 15.82 7.94
CA LEU A 306 -2.79 15.03 8.42
C LEU A 306 -3.09 14.50 9.83
N LEU A 307 -3.07 13.18 9.97
CA LEU A 307 -3.11 12.46 11.24
C LEU A 307 -1.72 11.92 11.57
N GLU A 308 -1.22 12.28 12.74
CA GLU A 308 0.00 11.73 13.32
C GLU A 308 -0.36 10.82 14.48
N TYR A 309 0.21 9.62 14.49
CA TYR A 309 0.18 8.72 15.64
C TYR A 309 1.61 8.44 16.10
N LYS A 310 1.80 8.41 17.42
CA LYS A 310 3.08 8.04 18.03
C LYS A 310 2.88 7.26 19.31
N TYR A 311 3.53 6.10 19.39
CA TYR A 311 3.75 5.38 20.63
C TYR A 311 4.90 6.06 21.40
N LEU A 312 4.65 6.40 22.66
CA LEU A 312 5.55 7.23 23.47
C LEU A 312 6.57 6.40 24.28
N SER A 313 6.27 5.13 24.53
CA SER A 313 7.19 4.25 25.26
C SER A 313 8.29 3.71 24.35
N GLN A 314 9.44 3.39 24.94
CA GLN A 314 10.53 2.71 24.23
C GLN A 314 10.08 1.33 23.77
N TYR A 315 10.61 0.88 22.62
CA TYR A 315 10.42 -0.46 22.10
C TYR A 315 11.77 -1.18 22.01
N ASP A 316 11.75 -2.50 22.10
CA ASP A 316 12.94 -3.33 21.95
C ASP A 316 13.18 -3.63 20.46
N ARG A 317 14.44 -3.70 20.04
CA ARG A 317 14.82 -4.15 18.69
C ARG A 317 14.40 -5.60 18.44
N ALA A 318 14.36 -6.43 19.50
CA ALA A 318 13.87 -7.81 19.42
C ALA A 318 12.37 -7.90 19.04
N ASP A 319 11.64 -6.78 19.14
CA ASP A 319 10.22 -6.73 18.80
C ASP A 319 9.96 -6.61 17.30
N LYS A 320 10.99 -6.48 16.44
CA LYS A 320 10.81 -6.40 14.97
C LYS A 320 9.91 -7.52 14.45
N GLY A 321 10.20 -8.75 14.84
CA GLY A 321 9.44 -9.94 14.45
C GLY A 321 9.51 -10.25 12.96
N ALA A 322 8.58 -11.07 12.48
CA ALA A 322 8.42 -11.32 11.05
C ALA A 322 7.66 -10.16 10.38
N GLU A 323 7.94 -9.91 9.10
CA GLU A 323 7.31 -8.82 8.35
C GLU A 323 5.79 -8.96 8.30
N ILE A 324 5.26 -10.18 8.10
CA ILE A 324 3.81 -10.43 8.04
C ILE A 324 3.12 -10.07 9.36
N GLU A 325 3.71 -10.42 10.51
CA GLU A 325 3.14 -10.07 11.82
C GLU A 325 3.09 -8.55 12.02
N ALA A 326 4.12 -7.83 11.54
CA ALA A 326 4.17 -6.37 11.61
C ALA A 326 3.19 -5.72 10.62
N LEU A 327 3.04 -6.30 9.42
CA LEU A 327 2.09 -5.86 8.39
C LEU A 327 0.65 -6.02 8.88
N GLU A 328 0.31 -7.14 9.53
CA GLU A 328 -0.99 -7.34 10.17
C GLU A 328 -1.29 -6.25 11.20
N LYS A 329 -0.30 -5.80 11.99
CA LYS A 329 -0.51 -4.66 12.91
C LYS A 329 -0.74 -3.35 12.19
N ALA A 330 -0.08 -3.12 11.05
CA ALA A 330 -0.31 -1.93 10.24
C ALA A 330 -1.71 -1.96 9.60
N ILE A 331 -2.13 -3.12 9.08
CA ILE A 331 -3.44 -3.34 8.46
C ILE A 331 -4.57 -3.20 9.49
N ASP A 332 -4.45 -3.84 10.66
CA ASP A 332 -5.42 -3.71 11.76
C ASP A 332 -5.58 -2.26 12.19
N PHE A 333 -4.50 -1.47 12.17
CA PHE A 333 -4.52 -0.05 12.50
C PHE A 333 -5.25 0.77 11.43
N ILE A 334 -5.04 0.47 10.15
CA ILE A 334 -5.77 1.11 9.05
C ILE A 334 -7.25 0.74 9.10
N ALA A 335 -7.58 -0.54 9.25
CA ALA A 335 -8.94 -1.05 9.28
C ALA A 335 -9.80 -0.39 10.38
N GLN A 336 -9.21 -0.11 11.55
CA GLN A 336 -9.90 0.58 12.65
C GLN A 336 -10.30 2.03 12.31
N MET A 337 -9.59 2.67 11.39
CA MET A 337 -9.84 4.06 10.99
C MET A 337 -10.30 4.18 9.52
N ALA A 338 -10.63 3.07 8.86
CA ALA A 338 -10.95 3.04 7.43
C ALA A 338 -12.11 3.99 7.08
N ASP A 339 -13.11 4.14 7.97
CA ASP A 339 -14.24 5.07 7.85
C ASP A 339 -13.86 6.56 7.75
N MET A 340 -12.59 6.90 8.02
CA MET A 340 -12.08 8.27 7.88
C MET A 340 -11.70 8.61 6.44
N VAL A 341 -11.50 7.61 5.58
CA VAL A 341 -11.23 7.77 4.15
C VAL A 341 -12.45 7.29 3.38
N LYS A 342 -12.92 8.06 2.40
CA LYS A 342 -14.07 7.69 1.56
C LYS A 342 -13.78 7.91 0.10
N GLY A 343 -14.40 7.09 -0.75
CA GLY A 343 -14.31 7.23 -2.20
C GLY A 343 -12.96 6.80 -2.79
N ALA A 344 -12.12 6.13 -2.01
CA ALA A 344 -10.85 5.60 -2.46
C ALA A 344 -10.56 4.23 -1.83
N ASP A 345 -9.90 3.36 -2.60
CA ASP A 345 -9.27 2.15 -2.10
C ASP A 345 -7.90 2.47 -1.52
N ILE A 346 -7.48 1.73 -0.50
CA ILE A 346 -6.15 1.79 0.09
C ILE A 346 -5.38 0.56 -0.38
N TYR A 347 -4.16 0.73 -0.86
CA TYR A 347 -3.29 -0.39 -1.24
C TYR A 347 -1.86 -0.21 -0.71
N LEU A 348 -1.19 -1.32 -0.41
CA LEU A 348 0.19 -1.35 0.01
C LEU A 348 1.11 -0.90 -1.14
N SER A 349 1.82 0.20 -0.94
CA SER A 349 2.70 0.80 -1.95
C SER A 349 4.18 0.56 -1.68
N GLY A 350 4.57 0.24 -0.45
CA GLY A 350 5.96 0.07 -0.09
C GLY A 350 6.20 -0.68 1.21
N ILE A 351 7.31 -1.41 1.27
CA ILE A 351 7.84 -2.02 2.48
C ILE A 351 9.33 -1.67 2.56
N ASN A 352 9.76 -1.10 3.68
CA ASN A 352 11.17 -0.92 4.00
C ASN A 352 11.50 -1.71 5.28
N SER A 353 12.53 -2.55 5.19
CA SER A 353 13.00 -3.42 6.27
C SER A 353 14.40 -3.05 6.79
N ASP A 354 14.97 -1.91 6.37
CA ASP A 354 16.33 -1.48 6.70
C ASP A 354 16.48 -1.03 8.16
N LYS A 355 15.37 -0.72 8.82
CA LYS A 355 15.38 -0.22 10.20
C LYS A 355 15.51 -1.36 11.22
N ASP A 356 16.32 -1.12 12.24
CA ASP A 356 16.41 -2.01 13.40
C ASP A 356 15.15 -1.89 14.26
N GLY A 357 14.53 -3.02 14.59
CA GLY A 357 13.41 -3.07 15.54
C GLY A 357 12.01 -2.91 14.97
N TYR A 358 11.86 -2.50 13.70
CA TYR A 358 10.55 -2.34 13.05
C TYR A 358 10.66 -2.37 11.53
N TYR A 359 9.50 -2.41 10.88
CA TYR A 359 9.30 -2.24 9.44
C TYR A 359 8.56 -0.94 9.17
N THR A 360 8.85 -0.30 8.04
CA THR A 360 8.07 0.84 7.53
C THR A 360 7.22 0.36 6.37
N PHE A 361 5.90 0.46 6.51
CA PHE A 361 4.93 0.16 5.47
C PHE A 361 4.34 1.46 4.96
N THR A 362 4.23 1.59 3.63
CA THR A 362 3.55 2.73 3.01
C THR A 362 2.33 2.25 2.24
N PHE A 363 1.27 3.05 2.26
CA PHE A 363 0.04 2.81 1.54
C PHE A 363 -0.39 4.07 0.80
N ASP A 364 -1.04 3.89 -0.34
CA ASP A 364 -1.54 4.96 -1.18
C ASP A 364 -2.99 4.72 -1.56
N TYR A 365 -3.62 5.76 -2.14
CA TYR A 365 -5.01 5.71 -2.55
C TYR A 365 -5.18 5.44 -4.04
N LYS A 366 -6.27 4.77 -4.37
CA LYS A 366 -6.76 4.57 -5.75
C LYS A 366 -8.21 5.03 -5.83
N VAL A 367 -8.51 5.94 -6.74
CA VAL A 367 -9.88 6.40 -7.03
C VAL A 367 -10.21 5.97 -8.45
N ASN A 368 -11.28 5.19 -8.63
CA ASN A 368 -11.68 4.62 -9.92
C ASN A 368 -10.49 4.06 -10.71
N GLN A 369 -9.74 3.17 -10.06
CA GLN A 369 -8.57 2.50 -10.65
C GLN A 369 -7.35 3.39 -10.93
N LYS A 370 -7.40 4.70 -10.67
CA LYS A 370 -6.27 5.62 -10.86
C LYS A 370 -5.61 5.96 -9.52
N PRO A 371 -4.28 5.89 -9.41
CA PRO A 371 -3.56 6.30 -8.19
C PRO A 371 -3.76 7.78 -7.86
N VAL A 372 -3.71 8.10 -6.57
CA VAL A 372 -3.56 9.45 -6.04
C VAL A 372 -2.24 9.53 -5.28
N SER A 373 -1.34 10.41 -5.72
CA SER A 373 0.00 10.58 -5.16
C SER A 373 0.04 11.83 -4.29
N PHE A 374 0.61 11.68 -3.08
CA PHE A 374 0.92 12.79 -2.18
C PHE A 374 2.43 12.87 -2.03
N LEU A 375 3.06 13.75 -2.82
CA LEU A 375 4.51 13.90 -2.84
C LEU A 375 4.92 15.16 -2.10
N GLU A 376 6.00 15.06 -1.32
CA GLU A 376 6.52 16.17 -0.52
C GLU A 376 5.47 16.80 0.43
N TYR A 377 4.54 15.99 0.95
CA TYR A 377 3.51 16.47 1.86
C TYR A 377 4.14 16.83 3.22
N PRO A 378 4.02 18.08 3.69
CA PRO A 378 4.74 18.54 4.87
C PRO A 378 4.24 17.84 6.13
N VAL A 379 5.17 17.37 6.97
CA VAL A 379 4.87 16.87 8.32
C VAL A 379 5.61 17.73 9.33
N ASN A 380 4.88 18.40 10.21
CA ASN A 380 5.38 19.51 11.01
C ASN A 380 6.16 19.03 12.25
N THR A 381 7.33 18.43 12.04
CA THR A 381 8.21 17.90 13.11
C THR A 381 9.31 18.86 13.58
N GLY A 382 9.27 20.12 13.11
CA GLY A 382 10.27 21.15 13.44
C GLY A 382 11.53 21.12 12.55
N ASN A 383 11.68 20.11 11.70
CA ASN A 383 12.55 20.11 10.53
C ASN A 383 11.67 20.08 9.28
N GLU A 384 12.15 20.55 8.13
CA GLU A 384 11.47 20.49 6.82
C GLU A 384 11.26 19.04 6.34
N SER A 385 10.56 18.23 7.13
CA SER A 385 10.26 16.84 6.85
C SER A 385 8.96 16.72 6.05
N PHE A 386 8.93 15.77 5.15
CA PHE A 386 7.78 15.46 4.33
C PHE A 386 7.58 13.95 4.20
N VAL A 387 6.39 13.55 3.78
CA VAL A 387 6.05 12.18 3.38
C VAL A 387 5.66 12.15 1.91
N ASN A 388 5.91 11.00 1.26
CA ASN A 388 5.66 10.79 -0.17
C ASN A 388 4.53 9.78 -0.44
N ASN A 389 3.81 9.37 0.61
CA ASN A 389 2.73 8.40 0.54
C ASN A 389 1.55 8.86 1.39
N ALA A 390 0.35 8.41 1.03
CA ALA A 390 -0.87 8.76 1.77
C ALA A 390 -0.82 8.27 3.23
N ILE A 391 -0.24 7.09 3.46
CA ILE A 391 -0.06 6.50 4.79
C ILE A 391 1.37 5.97 4.91
N THR A 392 2.07 6.33 5.98
CA THR A 392 3.38 5.78 6.36
C THR A 392 3.32 5.27 7.78
N ILE A 393 3.42 3.95 7.96
CA ILE A 393 3.29 3.26 9.26
C ILE A 393 4.61 2.58 9.61
N ASN A 394 5.14 2.88 10.80
CA ASN A 394 6.21 2.10 11.40
C ASN A 394 5.59 1.10 12.37
N ALA A 395 5.80 -0.19 12.14
CA ALA A 395 5.22 -1.25 12.95
C ALA A 395 6.19 -2.41 13.19
N ASN A 396 5.95 -3.14 14.27
CA ASN A 396 6.66 -4.36 14.61
C ASN A 396 5.62 -5.45 14.97
N LYS A 397 6.04 -6.69 15.25
CA LYS A 397 5.06 -7.78 15.51
C LYS A 397 4.09 -7.52 16.65
N LYS A 398 4.45 -6.63 17.59
CA LYS A 398 3.63 -6.34 18.77
C LYS A 398 2.63 -5.22 18.51
N LYS A 399 3.05 -4.15 17.80
CA LYS A 399 2.27 -2.91 17.69
C LYS A 399 2.74 -1.99 16.57
N VAL A 400 1.89 -1.01 16.27
CA VAL A 400 2.28 0.20 15.53
C VAL A 400 3.04 1.15 16.46
N LEU A 401 4.16 1.69 15.98
CA LEU A 401 5.04 2.61 16.69
C LEU A 401 4.78 4.06 16.30
N SER A 402 4.53 4.32 15.02
CA SER A 402 4.13 5.64 14.53
C SER A 402 3.36 5.53 13.22
N CYS A 403 2.53 6.52 12.93
CA CYS A 403 1.87 6.65 11.64
C CYS A 403 1.79 8.12 11.24
N TYR A 404 2.04 8.40 9.96
CA TYR A 404 1.60 9.60 9.27
C TYR A 404 0.52 9.18 8.28
N TRP A 405 -0.66 9.81 8.34
CA TRP A 405 -1.79 9.48 7.47
C TRP A 405 -2.45 10.77 6.97
N ILE A 406 -2.41 11.00 5.67
CA ILE A 406 -3.11 12.09 4.98
C ILE A 406 -4.56 11.65 4.75
N VAL A 407 -5.44 11.99 5.69
CA VAL A 407 -6.85 11.56 5.67
C VAL A 407 -7.66 12.49 4.75
N LYS A 408 -8.25 11.94 3.69
CA LYS A 408 -9.04 12.66 2.69
C LYS A 408 -10.32 11.90 2.32
N GLU A 409 -11.33 12.64 1.88
CA GLU A 409 -12.52 12.11 1.21
C GLU A 409 -12.45 12.48 -0.28
N PHE A 410 -12.81 11.52 -1.13
CA PHE A 410 -12.79 11.63 -2.58
C PHE A 410 -14.19 11.50 -3.15
N SER A 411 -14.48 12.28 -4.19
CA SER A 411 -15.69 12.15 -5.00
C SER A 411 -15.39 12.46 -6.46
N VAL A 412 -16.25 11.97 -7.35
CA VAL A 412 -16.15 12.24 -8.78
C VAL A 412 -17.02 13.45 -9.10
N GLY A 413 -16.41 14.50 -9.65
CA GLY A 413 -17.07 15.68 -10.16
C GLY A 413 -17.82 15.42 -11.46
N ASN A 414 -18.51 16.44 -11.96
CA ASN A 414 -19.33 16.33 -13.17
C ASN A 414 -18.55 16.58 -14.48
N ASN A 415 -17.28 16.96 -14.37
CA ASN A 415 -16.45 17.29 -15.52
C ASN A 415 -15.57 16.10 -15.92
N THR A 416 -15.19 16.08 -17.18
CA THR A 416 -14.19 15.14 -17.71
C THR A 416 -13.10 15.96 -18.38
N LEU A 417 -11.85 15.69 -18.02
CA LEU A 417 -10.65 16.31 -18.54
C LEU A 417 -10.11 15.47 -19.69
N LYS A 418 -10.11 16.00 -20.90
CA LYS A 418 -9.49 15.32 -22.04
C LYS A 418 -8.01 15.62 -22.09
N ILE A 419 -7.18 14.66 -21.73
CA ILE A 419 -5.74 14.85 -21.54
C ILE A 419 -4.95 14.24 -22.70
N ARG A 420 -3.96 14.97 -23.21
CA ARG A 420 -3.01 14.44 -24.19
C ARG A 420 -1.97 13.58 -23.45
N THR A 421 -1.78 12.34 -23.91
CA THR A 421 -0.90 11.37 -23.23
C THR A 421 0.40 11.10 -23.98
N TYR A 422 0.86 12.07 -24.79
CA TYR A 422 2.01 11.91 -25.67
C TYR A 422 3.34 11.81 -24.88
N PRO A 423 4.06 10.67 -24.92
CA PRO A 423 5.20 10.44 -24.03
C PRO A 423 6.45 11.30 -24.29
N PHE A 424 6.64 11.87 -25.48
CA PHE A 424 7.79 12.75 -25.72
C PHE A 424 7.73 14.04 -24.92
N ASP A 425 6.53 14.55 -24.65
CA ASP A 425 6.35 15.73 -23.81
C ASP A 425 6.83 15.45 -22.39
N LEU A 426 6.70 14.21 -21.90
CA LEU A 426 7.09 13.83 -20.53
C LEU A 426 8.56 14.12 -20.24
N LEU A 427 9.48 13.55 -21.02
CA LEU A 427 10.91 13.68 -20.74
C LEU A 427 11.39 15.13 -20.87
N ASP A 428 10.97 15.80 -21.93
CA ASP A 428 11.30 17.21 -22.15
C ASP A 428 10.78 18.10 -21.01
N ASP A 429 9.55 17.86 -20.56
CA ASP A 429 8.93 18.67 -19.50
C ASP A 429 9.56 18.38 -18.12
N VAL A 430 10.04 17.16 -17.86
CA VAL A 430 10.82 16.84 -16.64
C VAL A 430 12.12 17.63 -16.62
N PHE A 431 12.94 17.56 -17.68
CA PHE A 431 14.23 18.26 -17.71
C PHE A 431 14.07 19.79 -17.76
N LYS A 432 12.95 20.32 -18.27
CA LYS A 432 12.62 21.75 -18.18
C LYS A 432 12.18 22.17 -16.78
N LYS A 433 11.39 21.35 -16.08
CA LYS A 433 10.88 21.65 -14.74
C LYS A 433 11.97 21.54 -13.67
N TYR A 434 12.89 20.59 -13.82
CA TYR A 434 13.96 20.31 -12.86
C TYR A 434 15.33 20.55 -13.51
N ASP A 435 15.79 21.80 -13.49
CA ASP A 435 16.99 22.29 -14.17
C ASP A 435 18.32 21.65 -13.71
N TYR A 436 18.35 21.09 -12.51
CA TYR A 436 19.49 20.34 -11.98
C TYR A 436 19.60 18.91 -12.53
N LEU A 437 18.56 18.40 -13.21
CA LEU A 437 18.59 17.09 -13.85
C LEU A 437 19.31 17.15 -15.20
N ASN A 438 20.05 16.09 -15.48
CA ASN A 438 20.68 15.82 -16.76
C ASN A 438 20.74 14.30 -16.97
N PHE A 439 21.23 13.86 -18.14
CA PHE A 439 21.24 12.44 -18.48
C PHE A 439 22.15 11.59 -17.59
N SER A 440 23.14 12.15 -16.89
CA SER A 440 24.04 11.36 -16.03
C SER A 440 23.51 11.14 -14.61
N ASN A 441 22.57 11.98 -14.15
CA ASN A 441 22.01 11.91 -12.79
C ASN A 441 20.51 11.53 -12.77
N PHE A 442 19.96 11.18 -13.93
CA PHE A 442 18.58 10.74 -14.12
C PHE A 442 18.52 9.22 -14.33
N SER A 443 17.46 8.59 -13.82
CA SER A 443 17.15 7.20 -14.07
C SER A 443 15.66 6.98 -13.92
N VAL A 444 15.13 5.94 -14.54
CA VAL A 444 13.69 5.65 -14.51
C VAL A 444 13.49 4.24 -13.98
N LYS A 445 12.78 4.12 -12.87
CA LYS A 445 12.32 2.86 -12.27
C LYS A 445 10.89 2.56 -12.67
N ASP A 446 10.01 3.55 -12.66
CA ASP A 446 8.62 3.42 -13.09
C ASP A 446 8.07 4.77 -13.57
N VAL A 447 7.04 4.70 -14.41
CA VAL A 447 6.27 5.85 -14.90
C VAL A 447 4.79 5.51 -14.76
N ILE A 448 4.06 6.33 -14.00
CA ILE A 448 2.62 6.16 -13.82
C ILE A 448 1.88 7.46 -14.08
N ILE A 449 0.64 7.34 -14.56
CA ILE A 449 -0.31 8.45 -14.53
C ILE A 449 -1.04 8.38 -13.19
N SER A 450 -1.06 9.50 -12.46
CA SER A 450 -1.68 9.62 -11.13
C SER A 450 -2.38 10.96 -11.03
N TYR A 451 -3.35 11.10 -10.13
CA TYR A 451 -3.75 12.41 -9.64
C TYR A 451 -2.75 12.90 -8.59
N GLU A 452 -2.46 14.21 -8.55
CA GLU A 452 -1.57 14.81 -7.55
C GLU A 452 -2.40 15.49 -6.46
N GLY A 453 -2.33 14.98 -5.23
CA GLY A 453 -2.90 15.60 -4.04
C GLY A 453 -1.87 16.49 -3.34
N LYS A 454 -2.24 17.75 -3.04
CA LYS A 454 -1.35 18.73 -2.40
C LYS A 454 -1.76 19.01 -0.97
N TYR A 455 -0.90 19.71 -0.24
CA TYR A 455 -1.25 20.29 1.04
C TYR A 455 -2.37 21.32 0.85
N SER A 456 -3.53 21.06 1.46
CA SER A 456 -4.68 21.96 1.43
C SER A 456 -5.66 21.65 2.56
N GLU A 457 -6.20 22.70 3.16
CA GLU A 457 -7.34 22.67 4.10
C GLU A 457 -8.69 22.76 3.38
N ARG A 458 -8.70 23.02 2.07
CA ARG A 458 -9.90 23.22 1.26
C ARG A 458 -10.12 22.05 0.32
N GLU A 459 -11.31 22.03 -0.27
CA GLU A 459 -11.61 21.18 -1.41
C GLU A 459 -10.72 21.53 -2.61
N GLU A 460 -10.18 20.51 -3.26
CA GLU A 460 -9.32 20.61 -4.44
C GLU A 460 -9.81 19.70 -5.55
N HIS A 461 -9.80 20.21 -6.78
CA HIS A 461 -9.96 19.42 -7.98
C HIS A 461 -8.58 18.91 -8.40
N LEU A 462 -8.37 17.60 -8.27
CA LEU A 462 -7.09 16.97 -8.56
C LEU A 462 -6.87 16.90 -10.06
N LYS A 463 -5.63 17.17 -10.48
CA LYS A 463 -5.23 17.09 -11.88
C LYS A 463 -4.39 15.84 -12.14
N PRO A 464 -4.53 15.23 -13.31
CA PRO A 464 -3.67 14.13 -13.71
C PRO A 464 -2.26 14.64 -14.01
N VAL A 465 -1.28 13.91 -13.49
CA VAL A 465 0.14 14.17 -13.64
C VAL A 465 0.85 12.88 -14.05
N TRP A 466 1.96 13.05 -14.74
CA TRP A 466 2.97 12.00 -14.83
C TRP A 466 3.77 11.96 -13.52
N VAL A 467 3.91 10.79 -12.94
CA VAL A 467 4.82 10.53 -11.82
C VAL A 467 5.91 9.60 -12.30
N ILE A 468 7.15 10.06 -12.19
CA ILE A 468 8.35 9.28 -12.48
C ILE A 468 9.01 8.93 -11.17
N GLU A 469 9.15 7.62 -10.91
CA GLU A 469 9.98 7.11 -9.84
C GLU A 469 11.36 6.76 -10.41
N THR A 470 12.41 7.20 -9.74
CA THR A 470 13.79 6.88 -10.13
C THR A 470 14.33 5.66 -9.40
N ILE A 471 15.43 5.08 -9.89
CA ILE A 471 16.02 3.86 -9.30
C ILE A 471 16.56 4.13 -7.87
N ASP A 472 16.96 5.36 -7.58
CA ASP A 472 17.40 5.81 -6.26
C ASP A 472 16.24 6.30 -5.35
N GLY A 473 14.98 6.12 -5.79
CA GLY A 473 13.80 6.36 -4.95
C GLY A 473 13.34 7.82 -4.87
N ARG A 474 13.79 8.68 -5.79
CA ARG A 474 13.25 10.05 -5.96
C ARG A 474 12.00 10.02 -6.83
N TYR A 475 11.14 11.01 -6.63
CA TYR A 475 9.92 11.20 -7.40
C TYR A 475 9.94 12.53 -8.14
N TYR A 476 9.48 12.51 -9.39
CA TYR A 476 9.31 13.70 -10.22
C TYR A 476 7.89 13.75 -10.76
N THR A 477 7.25 14.93 -10.68
CA THR A 477 5.92 15.12 -11.26
C THR A 477 5.95 16.08 -12.44
N VAL A 478 5.16 15.79 -13.46
CA VAL A 478 4.91 16.69 -14.59
C VAL A 478 3.42 16.77 -14.86
N GLU A 479 2.87 17.98 -14.88
CA GLU A 479 1.46 18.19 -15.20
C GLU A 479 1.16 17.77 -16.64
N MET A 480 0.09 17.01 -16.82
CA MET A 480 -0.34 16.60 -18.14
C MET A 480 -1.13 17.72 -18.82
N LYS A 481 -0.93 17.88 -20.13
CA LYS A 481 -1.57 18.96 -20.89
C LYS A 481 -2.96 18.53 -21.34
N GLU A 482 -3.96 19.34 -21.01
CA GLU A 482 -5.30 19.23 -21.59
C GLU A 482 -5.22 19.39 -23.12
N LYS A 483 -5.98 18.56 -23.84
CA LYS A 483 -6.15 18.69 -25.28
C LYS A 483 -7.01 19.92 -25.55
N LYS A 484 -6.39 21.07 -25.82
CA LYS A 484 -7.09 22.23 -26.37
C LYS A 484 -7.61 21.86 -27.76
N GLY A 485 -8.86 22.23 -28.05
CA GLY A 485 -9.53 21.98 -29.34
C GLY A 485 -8.65 22.40 -30.52
N GLU A 486 -8.81 21.68 -31.64
CA GLU A 486 -8.02 21.85 -32.88
C GLU A 486 -7.92 23.29 -33.37
#